data_AF-A0A1B7VSB2-F1
#
_entry.id   AF-A0A1B7VSB2-F1
#
_cell.length_a   1.000
_cell.length_b   1.000
_cell.length_c   1.000
_cell.angle_alpha   90.00
_cell.angle_beta   90.00
_cell.angle_gamma   90.00
#
_symmetry.space_group_name_H-M   'P 1'
#
loop_
_entity.id
_entity.type
_entity.pdbx_description
1 polymer ?
#
loop_
_entity_poly.entity_id
_entity_poly.type
_entity_poly.pdbx_seq_one_letter_code
_entity_poly.pdbx_strand_id
1 'polypeptide(L)'
;MLTENEIKRLKQAIIATVASPVIGSIEDYAWEAIFHYVKDISLTDPALGRSKLLYDAVNIVTQTGWSLKSLQLNNLKVGNTFFFVIQRADIISKADQLGFPGLTELSPPQELGAAIIQHWNEKLITNQSLQGVKNSYESILLKTIKGNEYIYCEYPLYPLDPTTFNWAWTVNKKTSKSGAGLQGSVGDKVELVWYKNQKQLFKARIIPPEAVRINIERTRLNPEIYVKTILVALQAQNS
;
A
#
# COMPACT_ATOMS: atom_id res chain seq x y z
N MET A 1 -14.13 -1.45 -6.88
CA MET A 1 -13.75 -2.52 -7.84
C MET A 1 -13.46 -1.91 -9.20
N LEU A 2 -12.57 -2.53 -9.98
CA LEU A 2 -12.26 -2.06 -11.33
C LEU A 2 -13.38 -2.42 -12.32
N THR A 3 -13.66 -1.53 -13.27
CA THR A 3 -14.50 -1.84 -14.44
C THR A 3 -13.74 -2.69 -15.45
N GLU A 4 -14.43 -3.32 -16.41
CA GLU A 4 -13.78 -4.11 -17.47
C GLU A 4 -12.77 -3.29 -18.28
N ASN A 5 -13.09 -2.02 -18.57
CA ASN A 5 -12.17 -1.12 -19.25
C ASN A 5 -10.92 -0.83 -18.39
N GLU A 6 -11.10 -0.60 -17.10
CA GLU A 6 -9.98 -0.40 -16.17
C GLU A 6 -9.12 -1.67 -16.03
N ILE A 7 -9.72 -2.87 -16.03
CA ILE A 7 -9.00 -4.14 -16.03
C ILE A 7 -8.16 -4.28 -17.30
N LYS A 8 -8.73 -3.92 -18.47
CA LYS A 8 -8.01 -3.92 -19.74
C LYS A 8 -6.81 -2.96 -19.72
N ARG A 9 -7.02 -1.72 -19.25
CA ARG A 9 -5.95 -0.72 -19.07
C ARG A 9 -4.87 -1.22 -18.11
N LEU A 10 -5.27 -1.85 -17.00
CA LEU A 10 -4.33 -2.40 -16.02
C LEU A 10 -3.45 -3.48 -16.65
N LYS A 11 -4.05 -4.41 -17.40
CA LYS A 11 -3.30 -5.44 -18.12
C LYS A 11 -2.32 -4.83 -19.14
N GLN A 12 -2.77 -3.86 -19.93
CA GLN A 12 -1.92 -3.18 -20.92
C GLN A 12 -0.76 -2.44 -20.26
N ALA A 13 -1.03 -1.71 -19.18
CA ALA A 13 -0.03 -0.96 -18.45
C ALA A 13 1.01 -1.89 -17.80
N ILE A 14 0.57 -2.99 -17.17
CA ILE A 14 1.48 -4.01 -16.65
C ILE A 14 2.39 -4.55 -17.76
N ILE A 15 1.83 -4.97 -18.92
CA ILE A 15 2.61 -5.49 -20.05
C ILE A 15 3.64 -4.46 -20.53
N ALA A 16 3.22 -3.21 -20.76
CA ALA A 16 4.09 -2.15 -21.22
C ALA A 16 5.22 -1.85 -20.21
N THR A 17 4.90 -1.79 -18.92
CA THR A 17 5.88 -1.51 -17.86
C THR A 17 6.89 -2.64 -17.70
N VAL A 18 6.47 -3.91 -17.71
CA VAL A 18 7.44 -5.02 -17.60
C VAL A 18 8.27 -5.23 -18.85
N ALA A 19 7.77 -4.79 -20.01
CA ALA A 19 8.51 -4.83 -21.27
C ALA A 19 9.66 -3.83 -21.30
N SER A 20 9.56 -2.74 -20.53
CA SER A 20 10.64 -1.76 -20.39
C SER A 20 11.90 -2.40 -19.78
N PRO A 21 13.09 -2.27 -20.42
CA PRO A 21 14.33 -2.80 -19.88
C PRO A 21 14.85 -2.02 -18.67
N VAL A 22 14.34 -0.80 -18.41
CA VAL A 22 14.77 0.04 -17.28
C VAL A 22 13.96 -0.19 -16.00
N ILE A 23 12.84 -0.91 -16.09
CA ILE A 23 12.01 -1.25 -14.93
C ILE A 23 12.33 -2.68 -14.47
N GLY A 24 12.87 -2.81 -13.25
CA GLY A 24 13.13 -4.10 -12.61
C GLY A 24 11.85 -4.80 -12.17
N SER A 25 10.96 -4.04 -11.53
CA SER A 25 9.74 -4.49 -10.85
C SER A 25 8.71 -3.36 -10.79
N ILE A 26 7.41 -3.68 -10.73
CA ILE A 26 6.35 -2.66 -10.56
C ILE A 26 6.23 -2.33 -9.08
N GLU A 27 6.83 -1.20 -8.69
CA GLU A 27 6.93 -0.71 -7.31
C GLU A 27 6.87 0.82 -7.27
N ASP A 28 6.57 1.37 -6.09
CA ASP A 28 6.55 2.81 -5.81
C ASP A 28 5.86 3.64 -6.91
N TYR A 29 6.61 4.55 -7.54
CA TYR A 29 6.10 5.45 -8.56
C TYR A 29 5.62 4.74 -9.83
N ALA A 30 6.22 3.60 -10.19
CA ALA A 30 5.75 2.83 -11.35
C ALA A 30 4.32 2.32 -11.14
N TRP A 31 4.00 1.86 -9.92
CA TRP A 31 2.64 1.46 -9.59
C TRP A 31 1.68 2.65 -9.59
N GLU A 32 2.09 3.78 -9.03
CA GLU A 32 1.28 5.00 -9.03
C GLU A 32 0.95 5.50 -10.44
N ALA A 33 1.95 5.52 -11.34
CA ALA A 33 1.77 5.92 -12.72
C ALA A 33 0.81 4.98 -13.47
N ILE A 34 0.95 3.66 -13.27
CA ILE A 34 0.01 2.67 -13.81
C ILE A 34 -1.40 2.94 -13.27
N PHE A 35 -1.55 3.19 -11.97
CA PHE A 35 -2.86 3.38 -11.36
C PHE A 35 -3.57 4.64 -11.87
N HIS A 36 -2.83 5.75 -12.01
CA HIS A 36 -3.33 6.98 -12.62
C HIS A 36 -3.77 6.75 -14.06
N TYR A 37 -2.97 6.03 -14.84
CA TYR A 37 -3.37 5.60 -16.17
C TYR A 37 -4.64 4.75 -16.10
N VAL A 38 -4.76 3.75 -15.22
CA VAL A 38 -5.95 2.89 -15.15
C VAL A 38 -7.21 3.70 -14.83
N LYS A 39 -7.13 4.59 -13.84
CA LYS A 39 -8.26 5.38 -13.31
C LYS A 39 -8.57 6.66 -14.07
N ASP A 40 -7.79 6.96 -15.11
CA ASP A 40 -7.90 8.22 -15.86
C ASP A 40 -7.71 9.47 -14.99
N ILE A 41 -6.75 9.40 -14.07
CA ILE A 41 -6.42 10.50 -13.15
C ILE A 41 -5.13 11.15 -13.65
N SER A 42 -5.08 12.47 -13.68
CA SER A 42 -3.87 13.21 -14.04
C SER A 42 -2.73 12.88 -13.07
N LEU A 43 -1.58 12.49 -13.62
CA LEU A 43 -0.38 12.21 -12.86
C LEU A 43 0.51 13.45 -12.83
N THR A 44 0.94 13.87 -11.63
CA THR A 44 1.91 14.96 -11.49
C THR A 44 3.34 14.44 -11.68
N ASP A 45 4.18 15.22 -12.34
CA ASP A 45 5.60 14.90 -12.48
C ASP A 45 6.27 14.87 -11.10
N PRO A 46 6.86 13.73 -10.66
CA PRO A 46 7.50 13.61 -9.36
C PRO A 46 8.71 14.52 -9.20
N ALA A 47 9.32 14.99 -10.30
CA ALA A 47 10.44 15.93 -10.26
C ALA A 47 10.04 17.33 -9.74
N LEU A 48 8.75 17.68 -9.80
CA LEU A 48 8.20 18.93 -9.27
C LEU A 48 8.00 18.91 -7.74
N GLY A 49 8.38 17.81 -7.09
CA GLY A 49 8.24 17.62 -5.66
C GLY A 49 7.02 16.76 -5.29
N ARG A 50 7.12 16.06 -4.17
CA ARG A 50 6.08 15.12 -3.69
C ARG A 50 5.76 15.39 -2.24
N SER A 51 4.50 15.66 -1.94
CA SER A 51 4.01 15.73 -0.56
C SER A 51 3.83 14.32 0.00
N LYS A 52 4.34 14.06 1.21
CA LYS A 52 4.16 12.76 1.90
C LYS A 52 2.77 12.63 2.53
N LEU A 53 1.73 12.62 1.69
CA LEU A 53 0.35 12.41 2.11
C LEU A 53 -0.03 10.92 2.07
N LEU A 54 -1.26 10.56 2.46
CA LEU A 54 -1.70 9.17 2.52
C LEU A 54 -2.18 8.64 1.18
N TYR A 55 -2.94 9.45 0.43
CA TYR A 55 -3.49 9.03 -0.85
C TYR A 55 -2.52 9.40 -1.96
N ASP A 56 -2.03 8.39 -2.65
CA ASP A 56 -1.10 8.54 -3.77
C ASP A 56 -1.87 8.93 -5.05
N ALA A 57 -3.16 8.59 -5.15
CA ALA A 57 -4.05 9.02 -6.23
C ALA A 57 -5.38 9.56 -5.67
N VAL A 58 -5.87 10.66 -6.24
CA VAL A 58 -7.16 11.26 -5.86
C VAL A 58 -7.96 11.64 -7.10
N ASN A 59 -9.17 11.11 -7.22
CA ASN A 59 -10.15 11.55 -8.20
C ASN A 59 -10.99 12.67 -7.56
N ILE A 60 -10.72 13.91 -7.96
CA ILE A 60 -11.36 15.11 -7.38
C ILE A 60 -12.87 15.18 -7.65
N VAL A 61 -13.35 14.61 -8.76
CA VAL A 61 -14.76 14.64 -9.15
C VAL A 61 -15.59 13.75 -8.23
N THR A 62 -15.10 12.54 -7.94
CA THR A 62 -15.78 11.58 -7.06
C THR A 62 -15.35 11.68 -5.60
N GLN A 63 -14.37 12.55 -5.31
CA GLN A 63 -13.73 12.69 -3.99
C GLN A 63 -13.22 11.34 -3.46
N THR A 64 -12.67 10.53 -4.36
CA THR A 64 -12.15 9.19 -4.04
C THR A 64 -10.63 9.22 -3.97
N GLY A 65 -10.06 8.71 -2.89
CA GLY A 65 -8.62 8.63 -2.65
C GLY A 65 -8.16 7.19 -2.48
N TRP A 66 -6.99 6.89 -3.06
CA TRP A 66 -6.34 5.59 -2.98
C TRP A 66 -4.95 5.68 -2.37
N SER A 67 -4.72 4.97 -1.27
CA SER A 67 -3.36 4.65 -0.80
C SER A 67 -2.87 3.43 -1.59
N LEU A 68 -1.86 3.63 -2.40
CA LEU A 68 -1.32 2.66 -3.34
C LEU A 68 -0.18 1.88 -2.70
N LYS A 69 -0.23 0.54 -2.83
CA LYS A 69 0.82 -0.36 -2.35
C LYS A 69 1.11 -1.41 -3.41
N SER A 70 2.36 -1.85 -3.48
CA SER A 70 2.72 -3.01 -4.28
C SER A 70 3.53 -3.98 -3.43
N LEU A 71 3.27 -5.28 -3.57
CA LEU A 71 3.95 -6.30 -2.76
C LEU A 71 4.30 -7.52 -3.60
N GLN A 72 5.51 -8.01 -3.40
CA GLN A 72 5.92 -9.30 -3.92
C GLN A 72 5.56 -10.40 -2.91
N LEU A 73 4.83 -11.42 -3.36
CA LEU A 73 4.48 -12.60 -2.57
C LEU A 73 4.98 -13.88 -3.28
N ASN A 74 5.19 -14.95 -2.52
CA ASN A 74 5.62 -16.23 -3.07
C ASN A 74 4.51 -16.93 -3.87
N ASN A 75 3.25 -16.72 -3.49
CA ASN A 75 2.10 -17.24 -4.21
C ASN A 75 0.89 -16.32 -4.00
N LEU A 76 -0.02 -16.29 -4.98
CA LEU A 76 -1.16 -15.39 -5.05
C LEU A 76 -2.48 -16.15 -4.96
N LYS A 77 -2.63 -17.02 -3.95
CA LYS A 77 -3.85 -17.81 -3.76
C LYS A 77 -4.92 -17.00 -3.04
N VAL A 78 -6.15 -17.02 -3.55
CA VAL A 78 -7.34 -16.47 -2.88
C VAL A 78 -7.46 -17.07 -1.47
N GLY A 79 -7.81 -16.23 -0.49
CA GLY A 79 -7.89 -16.60 0.91
C GLY A 79 -6.56 -16.51 1.68
N ASN A 80 -5.43 -16.29 1.00
CA ASN A 80 -4.17 -16.07 1.70
C ASN A 80 -4.14 -14.71 2.40
N THR A 81 -3.66 -14.70 3.63
CA THR A 81 -3.32 -13.49 4.37
C THR A 81 -1.93 -12.98 3.96
N PHE A 82 -1.81 -11.68 3.78
CA PHE A 82 -0.54 -10.97 3.62
C PHE A 82 -0.49 -9.75 4.52
N PHE A 83 0.72 -9.33 4.89
CA PHE A 83 0.95 -8.13 5.68
C PHE A 83 1.67 -7.08 4.83
N PHE A 84 1.29 -5.83 5.01
CA PHE A 84 1.94 -4.70 4.34
C PHE A 84 2.01 -3.50 5.28
N VAL A 85 3.01 -2.65 5.05
CA VAL A 85 3.19 -1.44 5.85
C VAL A 85 2.13 -0.41 5.44
N ILE A 86 1.29 -0.01 6.39
CA ILE A 86 0.31 1.09 6.19
C ILE A 86 0.91 2.44 6.55
N GLN A 87 1.84 2.47 7.51
CA GLN A 87 2.63 3.65 7.82
C GLN A 87 3.86 3.31 8.67
N ARG A 88 4.78 4.27 8.74
CA ARG A 88 5.65 4.36 9.91
C ARG A 88 4.87 4.96 11.08
N ALA A 89 4.88 4.29 12.22
CA ALA A 89 4.20 4.68 13.45
C ALA A 89 5.24 4.94 14.55
N ASP A 90 5.63 6.21 14.71
CA ASP A 90 6.58 6.68 15.72
C ASP A 90 5.85 7.19 16.96
N ILE A 91 5.12 6.30 17.62
CA ILE A 91 4.19 6.64 18.71
C ILE A 91 4.91 7.14 19.96
N ILE A 92 6.17 6.73 20.18
CA ILE A 92 6.94 7.10 21.37
C ILE A 92 7.42 8.54 21.25
N SER A 93 8.01 8.92 20.10
CA SER A 93 8.46 10.30 19.90
C SER A 93 7.30 11.28 19.72
N LYS A 94 6.09 10.79 19.44
CA LYS A 94 4.85 11.59 19.29
C LYS A 94 3.89 11.46 20.46
N ALA A 95 4.32 10.83 21.54
CA ALA A 95 3.48 10.45 22.67
C ALA A 95 2.60 11.60 23.20
N ASP A 96 3.21 12.76 23.48
CA ASP A 96 2.49 13.93 23.99
C ASP A 96 1.45 14.47 22.99
N GLN A 97 1.80 14.53 21.70
CA GLN A 97 0.91 15.00 20.64
C GLN A 97 -0.31 14.08 20.46
N LEU A 98 -0.10 12.78 20.69
CA LEU A 98 -1.13 11.76 20.60
C LEU A 98 -1.98 11.64 21.88
N GLY A 99 -1.66 12.40 22.94
CA GLY A 99 -2.38 12.35 24.22
C GLY A 99 -1.94 11.22 25.16
N PHE A 100 -0.73 10.67 24.98
CA PHE A 100 -0.15 9.61 25.80
C PHE A 100 1.14 10.07 26.49
N PRO A 101 1.11 11.09 27.37
CA PRO A 101 2.33 11.65 27.96
C PRO A 101 3.10 10.59 28.75
N GLY A 102 4.41 10.50 28.49
CA GLY A 102 5.29 9.52 29.14
C GLY A 102 5.24 8.10 28.57
N LEU A 103 4.58 7.88 27.42
CA LEU A 103 4.58 6.57 26.75
C LEU A 103 6.00 6.10 26.44
N THR A 104 6.34 4.88 26.85
CA THR A 104 7.64 4.25 26.57
C THR A 104 7.47 2.85 25.98
N GLU A 105 8.53 2.24 25.46
CA GLU A 105 8.47 0.85 24.99
C GLU A 105 8.12 -0.17 26.10
N LEU A 106 8.22 0.23 27.38
CA LEU A 106 7.88 -0.60 28.54
C LEU A 106 6.43 -0.39 28.99
N SER A 107 5.70 0.54 28.37
CA SER A 107 4.29 0.77 28.66
C SER A 107 3.45 -0.49 28.36
N PRO A 108 2.31 -0.66 29.06
CA PRO A 108 1.39 -1.76 28.82
C PRO A 108 1.02 -1.92 27.33
N PRO A 109 0.90 -3.15 26.81
CA PRO A 109 0.51 -3.44 25.43
C PRO A 109 -0.73 -2.67 24.94
N GLN A 110 -1.72 -2.52 25.82
CA GLN A 110 -2.98 -1.85 25.54
C GLN A 110 -2.80 -0.34 25.37
N GLU A 111 -1.91 0.27 26.16
CA GLU A 111 -1.60 1.70 26.05
C GLU A 111 -0.82 2.00 24.76
N LEU A 112 0.18 1.18 24.44
CA LEU A 112 0.89 1.24 23.16
C LEU A 112 -0.06 1.02 21.98
N GLY A 113 -0.95 0.05 22.09
CA GLY A 113 -1.98 -0.24 21.11
C GLY A 113 -2.90 0.94 20.85
N ALA A 114 -3.39 1.60 21.91
CA ALA A 114 -4.21 2.79 21.81
C ALA A 114 -3.48 3.94 21.10
N ALA A 115 -2.21 4.18 21.42
CA ALA A 115 -1.39 5.18 20.75
C ALA A 115 -1.16 4.87 19.26
N ILE A 116 -1.00 3.59 18.89
CA ILE A 116 -0.89 3.15 17.49
C ILE A 116 -2.16 3.45 16.71
N ILE A 117 -3.33 3.11 17.28
CA ILE A 117 -4.62 3.37 16.65
C ILE A 117 -4.87 4.87 16.50
N GLN A 118 -4.61 5.65 17.56
CA GLN A 118 -4.72 7.11 17.52
C GLN A 118 -3.84 7.71 16.42
N HIS A 119 -2.57 7.31 16.37
CA HIS A 119 -1.63 7.83 15.38
C HIS A 119 -2.04 7.50 13.94
N TRP A 120 -2.58 6.31 13.70
CA TRP A 120 -3.13 5.93 12.39
C TRP A 120 -4.39 6.72 12.04
N ASN A 121 -5.35 6.81 12.96
CA ASN A 121 -6.62 7.47 12.72
C ASN A 121 -6.45 8.97 12.47
N GLU A 122 -5.60 9.65 13.25
CA GLU A 122 -5.27 11.07 13.02
C GLU A 122 -4.66 11.28 11.63
N LYS A 123 -3.74 10.41 11.21
CA LYS A 123 -3.13 10.49 9.87
C LYS A 123 -4.18 10.33 8.77
N LEU A 124 -5.07 9.35 8.92
CA LEU A 124 -6.14 9.09 7.96
C LEU A 124 -7.08 10.29 7.85
N ILE A 125 -7.63 10.76 8.99
CA ILE A 125 -8.59 11.85 9.04
C ILE A 125 -7.97 13.16 8.52
N THR A 126 -6.75 13.47 8.95
CA THR A 126 -6.05 14.68 8.51
C THR A 126 -5.81 14.66 7.01
N ASN A 127 -5.32 13.54 6.46
CA ASN A 127 -5.04 13.46 5.03
C ASN A 127 -6.32 13.37 4.18
N GLN A 128 -7.41 12.78 4.70
CA GLN A 128 -8.73 12.85 4.06
C GLN A 128 -9.17 14.30 3.88
N SER A 129 -9.10 15.08 4.95
CA SER A 129 -9.44 16.50 4.93
C SER A 129 -8.55 17.29 3.98
N LEU A 130 -7.22 17.18 4.12
CA LEU A 130 -6.25 17.89 3.29
C LEU A 130 -6.36 17.58 1.80
N GLN A 131 -6.71 16.35 1.45
CA GLN A 131 -6.81 15.90 0.05
C GLN A 131 -8.25 15.93 -0.49
N GLY A 132 -9.22 16.40 0.29
CA GLY A 132 -10.64 16.47 -0.12
C GLY A 132 -11.26 15.09 -0.40
N VAL A 133 -10.81 14.04 0.29
CA VAL A 133 -11.24 12.65 0.08
C VAL A 133 -12.41 12.30 1.00
N LYS A 134 -13.50 11.80 0.41
CA LYS A 134 -14.66 11.23 1.13
C LYS A 134 -14.70 9.71 1.04
N ASN A 135 -14.36 9.15 -0.12
CA ASN A 135 -14.31 7.71 -0.35
C ASN A 135 -12.85 7.26 -0.32
N SER A 136 -12.51 6.39 0.62
CA SER A 136 -11.12 6.11 0.97
C SER A 136 -10.83 4.63 0.79
N TYR A 137 -9.77 4.30 0.04
CA TYR A 137 -9.40 2.93 -0.29
C TYR A 137 -7.90 2.67 -0.16
N GLU A 138 -7.56 1.43 0.17
CA GLU A 138 -6.25 0.83 -0.05
C GLU A 138 -6.31 0.09 -1.39
N SER A 139 -5.40 0.41 -2.32
CA SER A 139 -5.30 -0.27 -3.62
C SER A 139 -3.94 -0.95 -3.73
N ILE A 140 -3.97 -2.28 -3.81
CA ILE A 140 -2.78 -3.12 -3.65
C ILE A 140 -2.55 -3.96 -4.91
N LEU A 141 -1.39 -3.79 -5.53
CA LEU A 141 -0.90 -4.66 -6.60
C LEU A 141 0.03 -5.74 -6.00
N LEU A 142 -0.45 -6.97 -5.94
CA LEU A 142 0.33 -8.15 -5.57
C LEU A 142 0.98 -8.74 -6.81
N LYS A 143 2.22 -9.22 -6.68
CA LYS A 143 2.99 -9.81 -7.77
C LYS A 143 3.84 -10.98 -7.29
N THR A 144 4.13 -11.92 -8.17
CA THR A 144 5.14 -12.96 -7.90
C THR A 144 6.53 -12.47 -8.29
N ILE A 145 7.59 -13.11 -7.76
CA ILE A 145 8.98 -12.79 -8.11
C ILE A 145 9.29 -12.92 -9.60
N LYS A 146 8.60 -13.84 -10.30
CA LYS A 146 8.77 -14.03 -11.74
C LYS A 146 8.17 -12.87 -12.55
N GLY A 147 7.21 -12.13 -11.99
CA GLY A 147 6.55 -11.01 -12.66
C GLY A 147 5.69 -11.44 -13.84
N ASN A 148 5.09 -12.63 -13.75
CA ASN A 148 4.14 -13.17 -14.74
C ASN A 148 2.71 -13.25 -14.19
N GLU A 149 2.55 -13.20 -12.87
CA GLU A 149 1.27 -13.26 -12.18
C GLU A 149 1.10 -12.03 -11.29
N TYR A 150 -0.04 -11.38 -11.44
CA TYR A 150 -0.44 -10.20 -10.70
C TYR A 150 -1.86 -10.37 -10.16
N ILE A 151 -2.10 -9.81 -8.98
CA ILE A 151 -3.44 -9.65 -8.43
C ILE A 151 -3.61 -8.20 -7.99
N TYR A 152 -4.68 -7.55 -8.42
CA TYR A 152 -5.12 -6.28 -7.89
C TYR A 152 -6.23 -6.50 -6.87
N CYS A 153 -6.04 -5.93 -5.68
CA CYS A 153 -7.03 -5.89 -4.61
C CYS A 153 -7.34 -4.45 -4.22
N GLU A 154 -8.58 -4.19 -3.83
CA GLU A 154 -9.02 -2.91 -3.30
C GLU A 154 -9.81 -3.13 -2.00
N TYR A 155 -9.49 -2.37 -0.95
CA TYR A 155 -10.17 -2.49 0.34
C TYR A 155 -10.63 -1.11 0.80
N PRO A 156 -11.85 -0.98 1.34
CA PRO A 156 -12.25 0.22 2.04
C PRO A 156 -11.29 0.56 3.18
N LEU A 157 -11.01 1.85 3.32
CA LEU A 157 -10.07 2.37 4.31
C LEU A 157 -10.77 3.35 5.25
N TYR A 158 -11.06 2.84 6.44
CA TYR A 158 -11.74 3.55 7.53
C TYR A 158 -10.82 3.70 8.75
N PRO A 159 -11.12 4.66 9.65
CA PRO A 159 -10.54 4.68 10.98
C PRO A 159 -10.73 3.34 11.67
N LEU A 160 -9.72 2.93 12.42
CA LEU A 160 -9.75 1.71 13.20
C LEU A 160 -10.45 2.00 14.53
N ASP A 161 -11.35 1.11 14.94
CA ASP A 161 -11.97 1.19 16.27
C ASP A 161 -10.96 0.72 17.33
N PRO A 162 -10.57 1.59 18.28
CA PRO A 162 -9.58 1.25 19.32
C PRO A 162 -10.07 0.15 20.27
N THR A 163 -11.37 -0.09 20.38
CA THR A 163 -11.96 -1.07 21.31
C THR A 163 -11.95 -2.49 20.77
N THR A 164 -11.70 -2.67 19.47
CA THR A 164 -11.80 -3.97 18.79
C THR A 164 -10.57 -4.86 18.95
N PHE A 165 -9.42 -4.28 19.31
CA PHE A 165 -8.14 -4.98 19.27
C PHE A 165 -7.69 -5.46 20.66
N ASN A 166 -7.35 -6.74 20.74
CA ASN A 166 -6.57 -7.29 21.84
C ASN A 166 -5.08 -7.17 21.52
N TRP A 167 -4.35 -6.46 22.38
CA TRP A 167 -2.93 -6.18 22.18
C TRP A 167 -2.04 -7.08 23.05
N ALA A 168 -1.04 -7.68 22.42
CA ALA A 168 -0.03 -8.47 23.11
C ALA A 168 1.33 -8.33 22.41
N TRP A 169 2.42 -8.52 23.15
CA TRP A 169 3.73 -8.67 22.51
C TRP A 169 3.75 -9.96 21.68
N THR A 170 4.41 -9.90 20.53
CA THR A 170 4.75 -11.10 19.74
C THR A 170 5.55 -12.06 20.60
N VAL A 171 5.56 -13.35 20.26
CA VAL A 171 6.40 -14.35 20.95
C VAL A 171 7.49 -14.80 19.99
N ASN A 172 8.73 -14.73 20.44
CA ASN A 172 9.86 -15.31 19.72
C ASN A 172 9.76 -16.84 19.82
N LYS A 173 9.43 -17.50 18.70
CA LYS A 173 9.22 -18.96 18.65
C LYS A 173 10.45 -19.79 19.05
N LYS A 174 11.66 -19.23 18.98
CA LYS A 174 12.89 -19.95 19.38
C LYS A 174 13.16 -19.85 20.87
N THR A 175 12.78 -18.75 21.52
CA THR A 175 13.12 -18.46 22.91
C THR A 175 11.92 -18.46 23.85
N SER A 176 10.71 -18.52 23.31
CA SER A 176 9.42 -18.36 24.03
C SER A 176 9.31 -17.05 24.83
N LYS A 177 10.19 -16.08 24.59
CA LYS A 177 10.17 -14.74 25.19
C LYS A 177 9.42 -13.76 24.31
N SER A 178 9.14 -12.56 24.83
CA SER A 178 8.61 -11.45 24.03
C SER A 178 9.48 -11.20 22.80
N GLY A 179 8.82 -11.19 21.64
CA GLY A 179 9.37 -10.89 20.33
C GLY A 179 9.51 -9.39 20.10
N ALA A 180 9.94 -9.02 18.90
CA ALA A 180 10.30 -7.64 18.56
C ALA A 180 9.13 -6.73 18.18
N GLY A 181 7.91 -7.26 18.08
CA GLY A 181 6.72 -6.49 17.69
C GLY A 181 5.56 -6.63 18.66
N LEU A 182 4.64 -5.68 18.60
CA LEU A 182 3.36 -5.66 19.27
C LEU A 182 2.28 -6.05 18.26
N GLN A 183 1.41 -6.99 18.60
CA GLN A 183 0.36 -7.52 17.72
C GLN A 183 -1.02 -7.15 18.25
N GLY A 184 -1.86 -6.62 17.37
CA GLY A 184 -3.27 -6.32 17.62
C GLY A 184 -4.12 -7.36 16.91
N SER A 185 -4.93 -8.09 17.68
CA SER A 185 -5.77 -9.18 17.17
C SER A 185 -7.25 -8.90 17.36
N VAL A 186 -8.07 -9.38 16.42
CA VAL A 186 -9.53 -9.41 16.52
C VAL A 186 -9.96 -10.87 16.59
N GLY A 187 -10.45 -11.29 17.75
CA GLY A 187 -10.53 -12.72 18.08
C GLY A 187 -9.14 -13.36 17.99
N ASP A 188 -9.05 -14.51 17.30
CA ASP A 188 -7.79 -15.25 17.12
C ASP A 188 -6.95 -14.78 15.91
N LYS A 189 -7.39 -13.73 15.20
CA LYS A 189 -6.73 -13.26 13.98
C LYS A 189 -5.88 -12.03 14.25
N VAL A 190 -4.60 -12.10 13.91
CA VAL A 190 -3.71 -10.95 13.94
C VAL A 190 -4.04 -10.03 12.76
N GLU A 191 -4.47 -8.82 13.07
CA GLU A 191 -4.88 -7.81 12.08
C GLU A 191 -3.82 -6.70 11.94
N LEU A 192 -3.10 -6.39 13.02
CA LEU A 192 -2.06 -5.36 13.06
C LEU A 192 -0.79 -5.90 13.71
N VAL A 193 0.37 -5.46 13.19
CA VAL A 193 1.66 -5.71 13.83
C VAL A 193 2.50 -4.45 13.79
N TRP A 194 2.91 -3.96 14.95
CA TRP A 194 3.83 -2.83 15.07
C TRP A 194 5.21 -3.32 15.46
N TYR A 195 6.23 -2.97 14.67
CA TYR A 195 7.63 -3.24 15.00
C TYR A 195 8.32 -1.98 15.49
N LYS A 196 8.72 -1.98 16.76
CA LYS A 196 9.30 -0.81 17.42
C LYS A 196 10.61 -0.33 16.79
N ASN A 197 11.51 -1.24 16.39
CA ASN A 197 12.82 -0.89 15.84
C ASN A 197 12.74 -0.12 14.51
N GLN A 198 11.83 -0.53 13.63
CA GLN A 198 11.63 0.14 12.33
C GLN A 198 10.53 1.20 12.39
N LYS A 199 9.84 1.29 13.52
CA LYS A 199 8.66 2.12 13.72
C LYS A 199 7.63 1.87 12.62
N GLN A 200 7.39 0.61 12.26
CA GLN A 200 6.51 0.24 11.14
C GLN A 200 5.24 -0.41 11.66
N LEU A 201 4.10 0.05 11.17
CA LEU A 201 2.80 -0.54 11.40
C LEU A 201 2.39 -1.33 10.15
N PHE A 202 2.23 -2.64 10.33
CA PHE A 202 1.74 -3.56 9.34
C PHE A 202 0.27 -3.84 9.58
N LYS A 203 -0.45 -4.06 8.47
CA LYS A 203 -1.86 -4.48 8.47
C LYS A 203 -2.02 -5.76 7.68
N ALA A 204 -2.86 -6.65 8.19
CA ALA A 204 -3.25 -7.87 7.51
C ALA A 204 -4.35 -7.59 6.49
N ARG A 205 -4.25 -8.24 5.33
CA ARG A 205 -5.34 -8.36 4.35
C ARG A 205 -5.38 -9.77 3.80
N ILE A 206 -6.57 -10.19 3.42
CA ILE A 206 -6.82 -11.48 2.78
C ILE A 206 -7.06 -11.21 1.30
N ILE A 207 -6.41 -11.97 0.41
CA ILE A 207 -6.69 -11.91 -1.02
C ILE A 207 -8.15 -12.33 -1.24
N PRO A 208 -9.04 -11.42 -1.66
CA PRO A 208 -10.45 -11.73 -1.75
C PRO A 208 -10.77 -12.49 -3.06
N PRO A 209 -11.90 -13.21 -3.13
CA PRO A 209 -12.31 -13.93 -4.34
C PRO A 209 -12.59 -13.01 -5.54
N GLU A 210 -13.01 -11.77 -5.30
CA GLU A 210 -13.26 -10.74 -6.32
C GLU A 210 -11.98 -10.04 -6.81
N ALA A 211 -10.80 -10.44 -6.33
CA ALA A 211 -9.55 -9.81 -6.74
C ALA A 211 -9.30 -10.01 -8.26
N VAL A 212 -8.82 -8.96 -8.92
CA VAL A 212 -8.57 -8.99 -10.36
C VAL A 212 -7.24 -9.70 -10.60
N ARG A 213 -7.29 -10.92 -11.16
CA ARG A 213 -6.10 -11.68 -11.53
C ARG A 213 -5.67 -11.37 -12.95
N ILE A 214 -4.38 -11.08 -13.12
CA ILE A 214 -3.76 -10.82 -14.42
C ILE A 214 -2.55 -11.71 -14.58
N ASN A 215 -2.61 -12.57 -15.58
CA ASN A 215 -1.47 -13.35 -16.03
C ASN A 215 -0.94 -12.74 -17.33
N ILE A 216 0.37 -12.63 -17.43
CA ILE A 216 1.06 -12.10 -18.61
C ILE A 216 2.19 -13.03 -19.01
N GLU A 217 2.56 -12.97 -20.28
CA GLU A 217 3.87 -13.39 -20.73
C GLU A 217 4.85 -12.22 -20.55
N ARG A 218 5.99 -12.48 -19.91
CA ARG A 218 6.98 -11.44 -19.64
C ARG A 218 8.01 -11.40 -20.76
N THR A 219 7.86 -10.44 -21.66
CA THR A 219 8.80 -10.18 -22.76
C THR A 219 9.44 -8.82 -22.56
N ARG A 220 10.77 -8.76 -22.44
CA ARG A 220 11.51 -7.49 -22.34
C ARG A 220 11.94 -7.02 -23.72
N LEU A 221 11.80 -5.73 -23.98
CA LEU A 221 12.38 -5.09 -25.16
C LEU A 221 13.90 -5.01 -25.02
N ASN A 222 14.60 -5.15 -26.14
CA ASN A 222 15.99 -4.74 -26.21
C ASN A 222 16.08 -3.21 -25.94
N PRO A 223 17.07 -2.73 -25.16
CA PRO A 223 17.31 -1.31 -24.93
C PRO A 223 17.23 -0.42 -26.18
N GLU A 224 17.76 -0.85 -27.33
CA GLU A 224 17.72 -0.09 -28.57
C GLU A 224 16.28 0.12 -29.07
N ILE A 225 15.48 -0.95 -29.10
CA ILE A 225 14.08 -0.91 -29.52
C ILE A 225 13.27 -0.02 -28.56
N TYR A 226 13.52 -0.15 -27.25
CA TYR A 226 12.89 0.68 -26.25
C TYR A 226 13.17 2.18 -26.48
N VAL A 227 14.45 2.57 -26.61
CA VAL A 227 14.83 3.97 -26.83
C VAL A 227 14.21 4.51 -28.12
N LYS A 228 14.30 3.77 -29.23
CA LYS A 228 13.68 4.17 -30.51
C LYS A 228 12.17 4.39 -30.38
N THR A 229 11.48 3.47 -29.71
CA THR A 229 10.01 3.56 -29.51
C THR A 229 9.62 4.79 -28.70
N ILE A 230 10.34 5.08 -27.61
CA ILE A 230 10.07 6.25 -26.77
C ILE A 230 10.37 7.55 -27.53
N LEU A 231 11.49 7.64 -28.27
CA LEU A 231 11.83 8.83 -29.04
C LEU A 231 10.78 9.15 -30.11
N VAL A 232 10.28 8.12 -30.82
CA VAL A 232 9.21 8.29 -31.81
C VAL A 232 7.93 8.82 -31.14
N ALA A 233 7.55 8.27 -29.99
CA ALA A 233 6.38 8.73 -29.26
C ALA A 233 6.52 10.19 -28.78
N LEU A 234 7.69 10.57 -28.28
CA LEU A 234 7.98 11.95 -27.86
C LEU A 234 7.92 12.94 -29.03
N GLN A 235 8.45 12.56 -30.20
CA GLN A 235 8.40 13.38 -31.41
C GLN A 235 6.96 13.58 -31.88
N ALA A 236 6.14 12.53 -31.85
CA ALA A 236 4.72 12.60 -32.22
C ALA A 236 3.90 13.46 -31.24
N GLN A 237 4.26 13.50 -29.95
CA GLN A 237 3.58 14.34 -28.97
C GLN A 237 3.90 15.84 -29.12
N ASN A 238 5.10 16.15 -29.64
CA ASN A 238 5.56 17.53 -29.85
C ASN A 238 5.29 18.06 -31.27
N SER A 239 4.65 17.26 -32.12
CA SER A 239 4.22 17.63 -33.48
C SER A 239 2.77 18.08 -33.48
#